data_AF-F0GGW6-F1
#
_entry.id   AF-F0GGW6-F1
#
_cell.length_a   1.000
_cell.length_b   1.000
_cell.length_c   1.000
_cell.angle_alpha   90.00
_cell.angle_beta   90.00
_cell.angle_gamma   90.00
#
_symmetry.space_group_name_H-M   'P 1'
#
loop_
_entity.id
_entity.type
_entity.pdbx_description
1 polymer ?
#
loop_
_entity_poly.entity_id
_entity_poly.type
_entity_poly.pdbx_seq_one_letter_code
_entity_poly.pdbx_strand_id
1 'polypeptide(L)'
;MGIDGQRDAADRRAWADTIRAGVRGGLTGAVLIWVYEALVWVGAQHLMPLAGIPRNATGLVFGKAAQDALGIAAYFIGTAIHFAFAVGWGVVFAAIWPWFRRRGYEATFVALFFAIVAWIVMHALIMIASSNHPNYFDPNVIIGGFMSHFVFAVPLALVVKRSLAPQPPGRA
;
A
#
# COMPACT_ATOMS: atom_id res chain seq x y z
N MET A 1 -12.78 -7.17 38.02
CA MET A 1 -11.94 -7.32 36.81
C MET A 1 -10.51 -7.01 37.21
N GLY A 2 -9.58 -7.97 37.13
CA GLY A 2 -8.19 -7.78 37.58
C GLY A 2 -7.38 -6.86 36.67
N ILE A 3 -6.22 -6.39 37.14
CA ILE A 3 -5.29 -5.51 36.42
C ILE A 3 -4.91 -6.10 35.04
N ASP A 4 -4.75 -7.41 34.95
CA ASP A 4 -4.40 -8.11 33.70
C ASP A 4 -5.52 -8.00 32.65
N GLY A 5 -6.79 -8.14 33.07
CA GLY A 5 -7.93 -8.00 32.17
C GLY A 5 -8.12 -6.58 31.62
N GLN A 6 -7.65 -5.56 32.35
CA GLN A 6 -7.66 -4.17 31.88
C GLN A 6 -6.53 -3.90 30.86
N ARG A 7 -5.34 -4.48 31.07
CA ARG A 7 -4.21 -4.40 30.13
C ARG A 7 -4.55 -5.07 28.79
N ASP A 8 -5.08 -6.28 28.81
CA ASP A 8 -5.50 -7.00 27.61
C ASP A 8 -6.55 -6.23 26.78
N ALA A 9 -7.49 -5.56 27.47
CA ALA A 9 -8.50 -4.75 26.81
C ALA A 9 -7.91 -3.49 26.16
N ALA A 10 -6.93 -2.85 26.81
CA ALA A 10 -6.23 -1.69 26.28
C ALA A 10 -5.37 -2.05 25.05
N ASP A 11 -4.63 -3.17 25.13
CA ASP A 11 -3.79 -3.64 24.02
C ASP A 11 -4.62 -4.02 22.80
N ARG A 12 -5.75 -4.69 22.99
CA ARG A 12 -6.70 -4.98 21.89
C ARG A 12 -7.26 -3.72 21.24
N ARG A 13 -7.58 -2.69 22.02
CA ARG A 13 -8.05 -1.40 21.49
C ARG A 13 -6.96 -0.71 20.69
N ALA A 14 -5.75 -0.62 21.23
CA ALA A 14 -4.60 -0.03 20.54
C ALA A 14 -4.29 -0.76 19.21
N TRP A 15 -4.41 -2.09 19.20
CA TRP A 15 -4.24 -2.88 17.99
C TRP A 15 -5.38 -2.64 16.97
N ALA A 16 -6.63 -2.59 17.43
CA ALA A 16 -7.77 -2.28 16.56
C ALA A 16 -7.64 -0.89 15.93
N ASP A 17 -7.18 0.11 16.69
CA ASP A 17 -6.93 1.46 16.18
C ASP A 17 -5.80 1.49 15.16
N THR A 18 -4.75 0.69 15.38
CA THR A 18 -3.65 0.49 14.42
C THR A 18 -4.16 -0.09 13.11
N ILE A 19 -4.96 -1.17 13.15
CA ILE A 19 -5.55 -1.78 11.96
C ILE A 19 -6.44 -0.76 11.24
N ARG A 20 -7.31 -0.05 11.96
CA ARG A 20 -8.23 0.95 11.35
C ARG A 20 -7.46 2.08 10.67
N ALA A 21 -6.41 2.60 11.32
CA ALA A 21 -5.54 3.62 10.75
C ALA A 21 -4.86 3.11 9.48
N GLY A 22 -4.31 1.90 9.52
CA GLY A 22 -3.65 1.26 8.39
C GLY A 22 -4.59 0.99 7.22
N VAL A 23 -5.79 0.47 7.48
CA VAL A 23 -6.83 0.26 6.45
C VAL A 23 -7.20 1.59 5.78
N ARG A 24 -7.52 2.63 6.56
CA ARG A 24 -7.87 3.95 6.00
C ARG A 24 -6.74 4.54 5.16
N GLY A 25 -5.51 4.47 5.65
CA GLY A 25 -4.35 4.97 4.94
C GLY A 25 -4.04 4.16 3.69
N GLY A 26 -4.12 2.83 3.77
CA GLY A 26 -3.89 1.92 2.64
C GLY A 26 -4.92 2.10 1.53
N LEU A 27 -6.20 2.25 1.87
CA LEU A 27 -7.25 2.57 0.90
C LEU A 27 -7.02 3.93 0.23
N THR A 28 -6.61 4.94 1.01
CA THR A 28 -6.29 6.28 0.47
C THR A 28 -5.14 6.18 -0.53
N GLY A 29 -4.07 5.48 -0.16
CA GLY A 29 -2.94 5.23 -1.05
C GLY A 29 -3.33 4.42 -2.30
N ALA A 30 -4.18 3.41 -2.17
CA ALA A 30 -4.63 2.55 -3.26
C ALA A 30 -5.36 3.33 -4.37
N VAL A 31 -6.17 4.32 -3.98
CA VAL A 31 -6.85 5.20 -4.94
C VAL A 31 -5.85 6.13 -5.61
N LEU A 32 -4.97 6.76 -4.84
CA LEU A 32 -4.02 7.75 -5.37
C LEU A 32 -2.98 7.14 -6.29
N ILE A 33 -2.50 5.93 -6.00
CA ILE A 33 -1.57 5.24 -6.89
C ILE A 33 -2.21 4.93 -8.25
N TRP A 34 -3.48 4.53 -8.30
CA TRP A 34 -4.20 4.34 -9.56
C TRP A 34 -4.41 5.63 -10.34
N VAL A 35 -4.71 6.73 -9.66
CA VAL A 35 -4.75 8.05 -10.30
C VAL A 35 -3.39 8.37 -10.93
N TYR A 36 -2.30 8.13 -10.19
CA TYR A 36 -0.95 8.31 -10.71
C TYR A 36 -0.66 7.40 -11.91
N GLU A 37 -0.99 6.11 -11.85
CA GLU A 37 -0.77 5.17 -12.95
C GLU A 37 -1.57 5.54 -14.19
N ALA A 38 -2.82 5.99 -14.03
CA ALA A 38 -3.64 6.48 -15.14
C ALA A 38 -3.04 7.73 -15.79
N LEU A 39 -2.53 8.67 -15.00
CA LEU A 39 -1.95 9.91 -15.54
C LEU A 39 -0.56 9.67 -16.15
N VAL A 40 0.30 8.93 -15.46
CA VAL A 40 1.71 8.79 -15.82
C VAL A 40 1.96 7.57 -16.68
N TRP A 41 1.52 6.39 -16.27
CA TRP A 41 1.82 5.16 -17.01
C TRP A 41 0.98 5.03 -18.28
N VAL A 42 -0.31 5.37 -18.20
CA VAL A 42 -1.21 5.33 -19.37
C VAL A 42 -1.09 6.61 -20.18
N GLY A 43 -1.20 7.78 -19.52
CA GLY A 43 -1.24 9.08 -20.18
C GLY A 43 0.10 9.54 -20.74
N ALA A 44 1.15 9.57 -19.91
CA ALA A 44 2.43 10.16 -20.31
C ALA A 44 3.43 9.15 -20.91
N GLN A 45 3.53 7.95 -20.33
CA GLN A 45 4.52 6.94 -20.70
C GLN A 45 3.96 5.88 -21.68
N HIS A 46 2.64 5.84 -21.88
CA HIS A 46 1.96 4.87 -22.75
C HIS A 46 2.37 3.40 -22.54
N LEU A 47 2.70 3.03 -21.30
CA LEU A 47 3.16 1.67 -20.94
C LEU A 47 2.06 0.63 -21.06
N MET A 48 0.80 1.04 -20.88
CA MET A 48 -0.37 0.17 -20.98
C MET A 48 -1.65 0.99 -21.26
N PRO A 49 -2.72 0.36 -21.79
CA PRO A 49 -4.03 1.01 -21.85
C PRO A 49 -4.65 1.18 -20.46
N LEU A 50 -5.61 2.09 -20.30
CA LEU A 50 -6.29 2.36 -19.01
C LEU A 50 -6.91 1.09 -18.40
N ALA A 51 -7.56 0.28 -19.23
CA ALA A 51 -8.14 -0.99 -18.85
C ALA A 51 -7.07 -2.02 -18.40
N GLY A 52 -5.81 -1.79 -18.76
CA GLY A 52 -4.67 -2.60 -18.37
C GLY A 52 -4.32 -2.50 -16.89
N ILE A 53 -4.58 -1.37 -16.23
CA ILE A 53 -4.19 -1.13 -14.83
C ILE A 53 -4.72 -2.23 -13.89
N PRO A 54 -6.04 -2.44 -13.74
CA PRO A 54 -6.54 -3.46 -12.83
C PRO A 54 -6.18 -4.87 -13.32
N ARG A 55 -6.23 -5.11 -14.64
CA ARG A 55 -5.95 -6.44 -15.22
C ARG A 55 -4.50 -6.87 -14.98
N ASN A 56 -3.57 -5.92 -14.92
CA ASN A 56 -2.14 -6.16 -14.71
C ASN A 56 -1.89 -6.86 -13.37
N ALA A 57 -2.54 -6.43 -12.29
CA ALA A 57 -2.36 -7.04 -10.96
C ALA A 57 -2.69 -8.55 -10.94
N THR A 58 -3.74 -8.97 -11.66
CA THR A 58 -4.05 -10.40 -11.84
C THR A 58 -2.91 -11.13 -12.55
N GLY A 59 -2.35 -10.52 -13.59
CA GLY A 59 -1.22 -11.08 -14.33
C GLY A 59 0.07 -11.15 -13.53
N LEU A 60 0.33 -10.16 -12.67
CA LEU A 60 1.52 -10.16 -11.81
C LEU A 60 1.46 -11.28 -10.78
N VAL A 61 0.27 -11.59 -10.22
CA VAL A 61 0.11 -12.61 -9.18
C VAL A 61 -0.05 -14.02 -9.74
N PHE A 62 -0.84 -14.19 -10.81
CA PHE A 62 -1.21 -15.52 -11.33
C PHE A 62 -0.62 -15.84 -12.71
N GLY A 63 0.11 -14.91 -13.32
CA GLY A 63 0.68 -15.06 -14.65
C GLY A 63 -0.27 -14.66 -15.78
N LYS A 64 0.32 -14.46 -16.97
CA LYS A 64 -0.38 -13.97 -18.17
C LYS A 64 -1.49 -14.90 -18.64
N ALA A 65 -1.26 -16.21 -18.62
CA ALA A 65 -2.24 -17.19 -19.06
C ALA A 65 -3.52 -17.16 -18.20
N ALA A 66 -3.38 -17.03 -16.88
CA ALA A 66 -4.53 -16.89 -15.97
C ALA A 66 -5.26 -15.56 -16.21
N GLN A 67 -4.52 -14.46 -16.37
CA GLN A 67 -5.08 -13.15 -16.69
C GLN A 67 -5.92 -13.17 -17.98
N ASP A 68 -5.47 -13.90 -19.01
CA ASP A 68 -6.17 -14.00 -20.29
C ASP A 68 -7.36 -14.96 -20.22
N ALA A 69 -7.22 -16.11 -19.54
CA ALA A 69 -8.30 -17.07 -19.34
C ALA A 69 -9.47 -16.48 -18.53
N LEU A 70 -9.18 -15.60 -17.56
CA LEU A 70 -10.19 -14.95 -16.73
C LEU A 70 -10.98 -13.86 -17.48
N GLY A 71 -10.48 -13.34 -18.60
CA GLY A 71 -11.16 -12.30 -19.38
C GLY A 71 -11.60 -11.10 -18.53
N ILE A 72 -12.91 -10.83 -18.49
CA ILE A 72 -13.46 -9.70 -17.71
C ILE A 72 -13.34 -9.88 -16.18
N ALA A 73 -13.23 -11.12 -15.69
CA ALA A 73 -13.04 -11.37 -14.26
C ALA A 73 -11.66 -10.88 -13.77
N ALA A 74 -10.66 -10.83 -14.65
CA ALA A 74 -9.31 -10.36 -14.32
C ALA A 74 -9.28 -8.89 -13.86
N TYR A 75 -10.28 -8.08 -14.24
CA TYR A 75 -10.39 -6.68 -13.81
C TYR A 75 -10.83 -6.60 -12.34
N PHE A 76 -11.85 -7.38 -11.97
CA PHE A 76 -12.36 -7.42 -10.59
C PHE A 76 -11.35 -8.07 -9.64
N ILE A 77 -10.76 -9.19 -10.06
CA ILE A 77 -9.74 -9.90 -9.29
C ILE A 77 -8.52 -9.01 -9.08
N GLY A 78 -8.05 -8.36 -10.15
CA GLY A 78 -6.88 -7.49 -10.06
C GLY A 78 -7.12 -6.24 -9.22
N THR A 79 -8.34 -5.69 -9.26
CA THR A 79 -8.79 -4.64 -8.34
C THR A 79 -8.74 -5.12 -6.89
N ALA A 80 -9.30 -6.29 -6.60
CA ALA A 80 -9.30 -6.84 -5.26
C ALA A 80 -7.87 -7.09 -4.74
N ILE A 81 -7.00 -7.64 -5.58
CA ILE A 81 -5.58 -7.84 -5.28
C ILE A 81 -4.92 -6.50 -4.93
N HIS A 82 -5.06 -5.50 -5.78
CA HIS A 82 -4.46 -4.18 -5.59
C HIS A 82 -4.85 -3.57 -4.24
N PHE A 83 -6.15 -3.52 -3.96
CA PHE A 83 -6.64 -2.96 -2.71
C PHE A 83 -6.26 -3.81 -1.48
N ALA A 84 -6.23 -5.14 -1.60
CA ALA A 84 -5.80 -6.02 -0.52
C ALA A 84 -4.32 -5.79 -0.16
N PHE A 85 -3.43 -5.72 -1.15
CA PHE A 85 -2.01 -5.44 -0.92
C PHE A 85 -1.80 -4.02 -0.38
N ALA A 86 -2.48 -3.01 -0.93
CA ALA A 86 -2.39 -1.64 -0.46
C ALA A 86 -2.85 -1.49 1.00
N VAL A 87 -3.95 -2.16 1.38
CA VAL A 87 -4.41 -2.23 2.77
C VAL A 87 -3.39 -2.96 3.65
N GLY A 88 -2.86 -4.09 3.20
CA GLY A 88 -1.84 -4.86 3.91
C GLY A 88 -0.61 -3.99 4.24
N TRP A 89 -0.04 -3.33 3.24
CA TRP A 89 1.07 -2.39 3.43
C TRP A 89 0.69 -1.20 4.31
N GLY A 90 -0.54 -0.70 4.20
CA GLY A 90 -1.05 0.35 5.09
C GLY A 90 -1.06 -0.07 6.56
N VAL A 91 -1.50 -1.30 6.85
CA VAL A 91 -1.48 -1.89 8.20
C VAL A 91 -0.05 -2.10 8.69
N VAL A 92 0.86 -2.58 7.84
CA VAL A 92 2.29 -2.72 8.18
C VAL A 92 2.87 -1.36 8.57
N PHE A 93 2.64 -0.31 7.77
CA PHE A 93 3.11 1.04 8.09
C PHE A 93 2.54 1.54 9.43
N ALA A 94 1.24 1.36 9.65
CA ALA A 94 0.58 1.75 10.89
C ALA A 94 1.15 1.03 12.12
N ALA A 95 1.54 -0.24 11.98
CA ALA A 95 2.14 -1.03 13.06
C ALA A 95 3.56 -0.56 13.42
N ILE A 96 4.38 -0.19 12.43
CA ILE A 96 5.77 0.25 12.68
C ILE A 96 5.87 1.72 13.10
N TRP A 97 4.94 2.57 12.64
CA TRP A 97 4.99 4.02 12.84
C TRP A 97 5.13 4.46 14.32
N PRO A 98 4.40 3.90 15.30
CA PRO A 98 4.54 4.29 16.70
C PRO A 98 5.97 4.15 17.24
N TRP A 99 6.75 3.19 16.75
CA TRP A 99 8.15 3.01 17.14
C TRP A 99 9.04 4.17 16.71
N PHE A 100 8.85 4.68 15.49
CA PHE A 100 9.57 5.83 14.95
C PHE A 100 9.11 7.14 15.59
N ARG A 101 7.79 7.30 15.78
CA ARG A 101 7.21 8.47 16.44
C ARG A 101 7.79 8.70 17.84
N ARG A 102 7.96 7.62 18.63
CA ARG A 102 8.57 7.69 19.98
C ARG A 102 10.02 8.18 19.98
N ARG A 103 10.68 8.19 18.81
CA ARG A 103 12.06 8.65 18.61
C ARG A 103 12.15 10.02 17.93
N GLY A 104 11.01 10.69 17.74
CA GLY A 104 10.97 12.04 17.15
C GLY A 104 11.06 12.09 15.64
N TYR A 105 10.95 10.96 14.93
CA TYR A 105 10.91 10.96 13.47
C TYR A 105 9.56 11.43 12.94
N GLU A 106 9.57 12.06 11.77
CA GLU A 106 8.38 12.48 11.04
C GLU A 106 7.79 11.37 10.16
N ALA A 107 6.46 11.28 10.12
CA ALA A 107 5.76 10.16 9.46
C ALA A 107 6.04 10.11 7.96
N THR A 108 6.02 11.28 7.31
CA THR A 108 6.29 11.39 5.87
C THR A 108 7.72 11.03 5.54
N PHE A 109 8.69 11.39 6.39
CA PHE A 109 10.08 10.99 6.22
C PHE A 109 10.24 9.45 6.27
N VAL A 110 9.65 8.80 7.28
CA VAL A 110 9.64 7.33 7.37
C VAL A 110 8.94 6.70 6.16
N ALA A 111 7.87 7.32 5.67
CA ALA A 111 7.10 6.86 4.51
C ALA A 111 7.93 6.80 3.23
N LEU A 112 8.89 7.72 3.03
CA LEU A 112 9.76 7.71 1.85
C LEU A 112 10.66 6.46 1.83
N PHE A 113 11.29 6.12 2.95
CA PHE A 113 12.09 4.88 3.03
C PHE A 113 11.22 3.64 2.97
N PHE A 114 10.05 3.68 3.62
CA PHE A 114 9.08 2.60 3.55
C PHE A 114 8.61 2.35 2.11
N ALA A 115 8.36 3.39 1.31
CA ALA A 115 7.99 3.27 -0.10
C ALA A 115 9.07 2.53 -0.91
N ILE A 116 10.34 2.88 -0.70
CA ILE A 116 11.47 2.22 -1.37
C ILE A 116 11.52 0.73 -1.00
N VAL A 117 11.43 0.42 0.28
CA VAL A 117 11.43 -0.98 0.77
C VAL A 117 10.23 -1.75 0.23
N ALA A 118 9.03 -1.18 0.30
CA ALA A 118 7.82 -1.81 -0.21
C ALA A 118 7.91 -2.10 -1.71
N TRP A 119 8.45 -1.16 -2.50
CA TRP A 119 8.69 -1.35 -3.93
C TRP A 119 9.62 -2.54 -4.18
N ILE A 120 10.80 -2.54 -3.53
CA ILE A 120 11.80 -3.61 -3.68
C ILE A 120 11.22 -4.96 -3.30
N VAL A 121 10.59 -5.06 -2.12
CA VAL A 121 10.03 -6.32 -1.62
C VAL A 121 8.95 -6.83 -2.55
N MET A 122 8.00 -5.98 -2.96
CA MET A 122 6.90 -6.39 -3.84
C MET A 122 7.43 -6.87 -5.20
N HIS A 123 8.38 -6.14 -5.80
CA HIS A 123 8.91 -6.45 -7.13
C HIS A 123 9.79 -7.72 -7.10
N ALA A 124 10.57 -7.91 -6.04
CA ALA A 124 11.31 -9.15 -5.82
C ALA A 124 10.38 -10.35 -5.67
N LEU A 125 9.31 -10.22 -4.88
CA LEU A 125 8.31 -11.29 -4.73
C LEU A 125 7.59 -11.62 -6.04
N ILE A 126 7.28 -10.61 -6.85
CA ILE A 126 6.68 -10.81 -8.17
C ILE A 126 7.63 -11.59 -9.08
N MET A 127 8.93 -11.23 -9.15
CA MET A 127 9.91 -11.97 -9.96
C MET A 127 10.06 -13.44 -9.54
N ILE A 128 9.89 -13.74 -8.24
CA ILE A 128 9.95 -15.10 -7.72
C ILE A 128 8.66 -15.87 -8.04
N ALA A 129 7.51 -15.22 -7.89
CA ALA A 129 6.20 -15.86 -7.96
C ALA A 129 5.65 -15.99 -9.39
N SER A 130 6.08 -15.13 -10.32
CA SER A 130 5.52 -15.04 -11.67
C SER A 130 6.60 -14.69 -12.67
N SER A 131 6.54 -15.28 -13.86
CA SER A 131 7.35 -14.85 -15.01
C SER A 131 6.73 -13.68 -15.79
N ASN A 132 5.51 -13.29 -15.45
CA ASN A 132 4.82 -12.15 -16.05
C ASN A 132 5.04 -10.90 -15.20
N HIS A 133 6.17 -10.24 -15.42
CA HIS A 133 6.56 -9.03 -14.72
C HIS A 133 7.25 -8.03 -15.65
N PRO A 134 7.24 -6.72 -15.33
CA PRO A 134 8.00 -5.73 -16.07
C PRO A 134 9.51 -6.01 -16.08
N ASN A 135 10.21 -5.43 -17.05
CA ASN A 135 11.66 -5.40 -17.02
C ASN A 135 12.14 -4.43 -15.93
N TYR A 136 12.54 -4.96 -14.77
CA TYR A 136 13.03 -4.16 -13.65
C TYR A 136 14.46 -3.64 -13.82
N PHE A 137 15.07 -3.81 -14.99
CA PHE A 137 16.28 -3.12 -15.41
C PHE A 137 15.99 -1.88 -16.27
N ASP A 138 14.74 -1.66 -16.68
CA ASP A 138 14.33 -0.46 -17.42
C ASP A 138 14.25 0.75 -16.46
N PRO A 139 15.04 1.83 -16.68
CA PRO A 139 14.99 3.03 -15.86
C PRO A 139 13.60 3.65 -15.75
N ASN A 140 12.77 3.58 -16.80
CA ASN A 140 11.42 4.14 -16.78
C ASN A 140 10.51 3.38 -15.81
N VAL A 141 10.64 2.05 -15.75
CA VAL A 141 9.90 1.20 -14.82
C VAL A 141 10.37 1.45 -13.38
N ILE A 142 11.67 1.58 -13.17
CA ILE A 142 12.25 1.86 -11.85
C ILE A 142 11.78 3.23 -11.33
N ILE A 143 11.98 4.29 -12.12
CA ILE A 143 11.60 5.66 -11.73
C ILE A 143 10.09 5.76 -11.56
N GLY A 144 9.32 5.29 -12.55
CA GLY A 144 7.86 5.31 -12.50
C GLY A 144 7.31 4.52 -11.31
N GLY A 145 7.94 3.39 -10.98
CA GLY A 145 7.60 2.54 -9.85
C GLY A 145 7.90 3.17 -8.49
N PHE A 146 9.08 3.78 -8.29
CA PHE A 146 9.37 4.51 -7.05
C PHE A 146 8.43 5.69 -6.85
N MET A 147 8.18 6.46 -7.91
CA MET A 147 7.27 7.61 -7.84
C MET A 147 5.84 7.19 -7.49
N SER A 148 5.34 6.09 -8.04
CA SER A 148 4.01 5.56 -7.68
C SER A 148 3.95 5.14 -6.21
N HIS A 149 5.04 4.58 -5.67
CA HIS A 149 5.13 4.17 -4.26
C HIS A 149 5.23 5.36 -3.31
N PHE A 150 5.84 6.48 -3.73
CA PHE A 150 5.79 7.72 -2.96
C PHE A 150 4.37 8.31 -2.94
N VAL A 151 3.67 8.30 -4.07
CA VAL A 151 2.26 8.73 -4.16
C VAL A 151 1.35 7.84 -3.30
N PHE A 152 1.68 6.57 -3.13
CA PHE A 152 1.01 5.69 -2.17
C PHE A 152 1.37 6.03 -0.71
N ALA A 153 2.66 6.08 -0.38
CA ALA A 153 3.13 6.05 1.00
C ALA A 153 2.95 7.39 1.73
N VAL A 154 3.14 8.53 1.05
CA VAL A 154 3.03 9.84 1.69
C VAL A 154 1.60 10.10 2.21
N PRO A 155 0.54 9.95 1.40
CA PRO A 155 -0.85 10.10 1.88
C PRO A 155 -1.22 9.06 2.94
N LEU A 156 -0.80 7.80 2.77
CA LEU A 156 -0.92 6.75 3.79
C LEU A 156 -0.37 7.25 5.14
N ALA A 157 0.85 7.78 5.15
CA ALA A 157 1.51 8.22 6.37
C ALA A 157 0.81 9.41 7.02
N LEU A 158 0.29 10.36 6.23
CA LEU A 158 -0.50 11.48 6.74
C LEU A 158 -1.79 10.99 7.42
N VAL A 159 -2.51 10.05 6.78
CA VAL A 159 -3.73 9.46 7.32
C VAL A 159 -3.45 8.68 8.62
N VAL A 160 -2.39 7.87 8.63
CA VAL A 160 -1.98 7.09 9.81
C VAL A 160 -1.53 8.01 10.95
N LYS A 161 -0.70 9.03 10.66
CA LYS A 161 -0.25 10.02 11.65
C LYS A 161 -1.44 10.70 12.32
N ARG A 162 -2.42 11.14 11.52
CA ARG A 162 -3.63 11.80 12.03
C ARG A 162 -4.52 10.84 12.82
N SER A 163 -4.68 9.61 12.36
CA SER A 163 -5.55 8.62 13.00
C SER A 163 -5.03 8.15 14.35
N LEU A 164 -3.71 8.09 14.52
CA LEU A 164 -3.06 7.65 15.76
C LEU A 164 -2.59 8.81 16.66
N ALA A 165 -2.96 10.05 16.32
CA ALA A 165 -2.64 11.21 17.13
C ALA A 165 -3.32 11.10 18.51
N PRO A 166 -2.66 11.49 19.61
CA PRO A 166 -3.31 11.58 20.91
C PRO A 166 -4.56 12.47 20.82
N GLN A 167 -5.69 11.98 21.34
CA GLN A 167 -6.90 12.79 21.48
C GLN A 167 -6.60 13.95 22.45
N PRO A 168 -7.02 15.19 22.14
CA PRO A 168 -6.95 16.27 23.11
C PRO A 168 -7.74 15.89 24.37
N PRO A 169 -7.23 16.20 25.59
CA PRO A 169 -8.01 16.01 26.80
C PRO A 169 -9.25 16.91 26.73
N GLY A 170 -10.44 16.31 26.58
CA GLY A 170 -11.70 17.08 26.61
C GLY A 170 -12.82 16.65 25.65
N ARG A 171 -12.70 15.54 24.91
CA ARG A 171 -13.86 14.94 24.21
C ARG A 171 -14.03 13.49 24.65
N ALA A 172 -14.75 13.33 25.75
CA ALA A 172 -15.43 12.11 26.16
C ALA A 172 -16.94 12.35 26.03
#